data_AF-A0A7K1SKQ5-F1
#
_entry.id   AF-A0A7K1SKQ5-F1
#
_cell.length_a   1.000
_cell.length_b   1.000
_cell.length_c   1.000
_cell.angle_alpha   90.00
_cell.angle_beta   90.00
_cell.angle_gamma   90.00
#
_symmetry.space_group_name_H-M   'P 1'
#
loop_
_entity.id
_entity.type
_entity.pdbx_description
1 polymer ?
#
loop_
_entity_poly.entity_id
_entity_poly.type
_entity_poly.pdbx_seq_one_letter_code
_entity_poly.pdbx_strand_id
1 'polypeptide(L)'
;MKEVIKIVAISTSTLILFSCSSPLDKRYNSETMWADVREGSTKATDSLNHELCGQAVADNAIHGVKNEDFTYRELIDKGYKLLGKAHSEAYIDSLRKANNL
;
A
#
# COMPACT_ATOMS: atom_id res chain seq x y z
N MET A 1 31.01 -48.51 -10.14
CA MET A 1 30.65 -47.52 -11.18
C MET A 1 29.57 -48.13 -12.06
N LYS A 2 28.33 -47.66 -11.93
CA LYS A 2 27.32 -47.68 -12.99
C LYS A 2 26.23 -46.69 -12.61
N GLU A 3 26.29 -45.62 -13.38
CA GLU A 3 25.47 -44.42 -13.42
C GLU A 3 23.96 -44.68 -13.54
N VAL A 4 23.24 -43.57 -13.40
CA VAL A 4 21.91 -43.25 -13.94
C VAL A 4 20.70 -43.60 -13.05
N ILE A 5 20.52 -42.81 -11.97
CA ILE A 5 19.18 -42.60 -11.40
C ILE A 5 18.44 -41.60 -12.30
N LYS A 6 17.30 -42.07 -12.78
CA LYS A 6 16.45 -41.46 -13.78
C LYS A 6 15.80 -40.17 -13.24
N ILE A 7 15.92 -39.13 -14.06
CA ILE A 7 15.13 -37.90 -14.03
C ILE A 7 13.64 -38.28 -14.00
N VAL A 8 12.93 -37.88 -12.94
CA VAL A 8 11.46 -37.95 -12.89
C VAL A 8 10.91 -36.64 -12.34
N ALA A 9 10.09 -36.04 -13.20
CA ALA A 9 8.96 -35.17 -12.89
C ALA A 9 9.24 -33.78 -12.30
N ILE A 10 9.34 -32.81 -13.21
CA ILE A 10 8.34 -31.73 -13.37
C ILE A 10 7.55 -31.48 -12.07
N SER A 11 8.07 -30.61 -11.20
CA SER A 11 7.21 -29.83 -10.33
C SER A 11 6.84 -28.57 -11.09
N THR A 12 5.63 -28.58 -11.63
CA THR A 12 4.97 -27.48 -12.30
C THR A 12 4.93 -26.28 -11.35
N SER A 13 5.84 -25.32 -11.52
CA SER A 13 5.70 -23.97 -10.93
C SER A 13 4.61 -23.23 -11.69
N THR A 14 3.36 -23.57 -11.37
CA THR A 14 2.19 -22.74 -11.67
C THR A 14 1.64 -22.23 -10.34
N LEU A 15 1.03 -21.04 -10.37
CA LEU A 15 0.77 -20.08 -9.28
C LEU A 15 1.94 -19.10 -9.11
N ILE A 16 1.84 -17.83 -9.52
CA ILE A 16 0.79 -16.88 -9.13
C ILE A 16 0.36 -16.03 -10.34
N LEU A 17 -0.76 -16.37 -10.96
CA LEU A 17 -1.68 -15.38 -11.53
C LEU A 17 -2.91 -15.43 -10.61
N PHE A 18 -3.56 -14.29 -10.39
CA PHE A 18 -4.65 -14.04 -9.44
C PHE A 18 -4.23 -13.50 -8.07
N SER A 19 -3.87 -12.23 -8.03
CA SER A 19 -4.41 -11.35 -7.00
C SER A 19 -4.85 -10.06 -7.69
N CYS A 20 -6.16 -9.92 -7.89
CA CYS A 20 -6.82 -8.67 -8.29
C CYS A 20 -6.85 -7.67 -7.11
N SER A 21 -5.78 -7.66 -6.30
CA SER A 21 -5.63 -6.76 -5.16
C SER A 21 -4.82 -5.56 -5.64
N SER A 22 -5.32 -4.36 -5.36
CA SER A 22 -4.57 -3.14 -5.63
C SER A 22 -3.23 -3.20 -4.88
N PRO A 23 -2.14 -2.63 -5.41
CA PRO A 23 -0.92 -2.41 -4.63
C PRO A 23 -1.18 -1.72 -3.29
N LEU A 24 -2.26 -0.92 -3.19
CA LEU A 24 -2.67 -0.29 -1.93
C LEU A 24 -3.22 -1.26 -0.88
N ASP A 25 -3.62 -2.47 -1.27
CA ASP A 25 -4.08 -3.53 -0.36
C ASP A 25 -2.91 -4.32 0.26
N LYS A 26 -1.66 -4.05 -0.17
CA LYS A 26 -0.45 -4.60 0.47
C LYS A 26 -0.27 -3.98 1.86
N ARG A 27 0.23 -4.77 2.81
CA ARG A 27 0.69 -4.27 4.11
C ARG A 27 1.88 -3.33 3.95
N TYR A 28 1.96 -2.36 4.85
CA TYR A 28 3.06 -1.40 4.86
C TYR A 28 4.42 -2.09 4.93
N ASN A 29 5.33 -1.66 4.06
CA ASN A 29 6.74 -1.96 4.12
C ASN A 29 7.51 -0.67 3.82
N SER A 30 8.40 -0.26 4.73
CA SER A 30 9.17 0.99 4.59
C SER A 30 10.06 1.02 3.35
N GLU A 31 10.57 -0.13 2.90
CA GLU A 31 11.47 -0.24 1.75
C GLU A 31 10.72 -0.07 0.43
N THR A 32 9.46 -0.52 0.37
CA THR A 32 8.67 -0.54 -0.87
C THR A 32 7.54 0.48 -0.90
N MET A 33 7.26 1.18 0.21
CA MET A 33 6.15 2.13 0.34
C MET A 33 6.04 3.08 -0.85
N TRP A 34 7.16 3.68 -1.27
CA TRP A 34 7.14 4.65 -2.36
C TRP A 34 6.75 4.03 -3.71
N ALA A 35 7.20 2.79 -3.95
CA ALA A 35 6.88 2.08 -5.18
C ALA A 35 5.44 1.55 -5.15
N ASP A 36 5.01 0.96 -4.03
CA ASP A 36 3.69 0.37 -3.87
C ASP A 36 2.57 1.42 -3.90
N VAL A 37 2.77 2.55 -3.22
CA VAL A 37 1.80 3.66 -3.23
C VAL A 37 1.70 4.24 -4.65
N ARG A 38 2.83 4.41 -5.35
CA ARG A 38 2.82 4.88 -6.75
C ARG A 38 2.08 3.92 -7.68
N GLU A 39 2.37 2.63 -7.58
CA GLU A 39 1.75 1.59 -8.40
C GLU A 39 0.23 1.51 -8.15
N GLY A 40 -0.19 1.74 -6.91
CA GLY A 40 -1.59 1.74 -6.50
C GLY A 40 -2.34 3.05 -6.72
N SER A 41 -1.65 4.11 -7.15
CA SER A 41 -2.21 5.46 -7.32
C SER A 41 -2.38 5.83 -8.79
N THR A 42 -3.23 6.82 -9.05
CA THR A 42 -3.26 7.52 -10.35
C THR A 42 -2.22 8.63 -10.36
N LYS A 43 -1.83 9.12 -11.55
CA LYS A 43 -0.93 10.29 -11.66
C LYS A 43 -1.43 11.53 -10.90
N ALA A 44 -2.75 11.68 -10.77
CA ALA A 44 -3.35 12.78 -10.03
C ALA A 44 -3.24 12.61 -8.51
N THR A 45 -3.25 11.37 -8.02
CA THR A 45 -3.30 11.06 -6.59
C THR A 45 -1.96 10.64 -6.00
N ASP A 46 -0.95 10.33 -6.82
CA ASP A 46 0.35 9.81 -6.40
C ASP A 46 0.98 10.64 -5.27
N SER A 47 1.15 11.95 -5.48
CA SER A 47 1.77 12.82 -4.49
C SER A 47 0.94 12.92 -3.20
N LEU A 48 -0.38 13.03 -3.31
CA LEU A 48 -1.27 13.13 -2.15
C LEU A 48 -1.28 11.83 -1.34
N ASN A 49 -1.37 10.68 -2.00
CA ASN A 49 -1.36 9.37 -1.33
C ASN A 49 -0.04 9.12 -0.61
N HIS A 50 1.09 9.54 -1.18
CA HIS A 50 2.38 9.50 -0.48
C HIS A 50 2.41 10.36 0.77
N GLU A 51 1.91 11.59 0.69
CA GLU A 51 1.84 12.49 1.84
C GLU A 51 0.96 11.92 2.94
N LEU A 52 -0.25 11.47 2.60
CA LEU A 52 -1.22 10.91 3.55
C LEU A 52 -0.69 9.64 4.22
N CYS A 53 -0.09 8.74 3.43
CA CYS A 53 0.54 7.54 3.97
C CYS A 53 1.70 7.91 4.92
N GLY A 54 2.54 8.88 4.55
CA GLY A 54 3.65 9.36 5.37
C GLY A 54 3.19 9.98 6.69
N GLN A 55 2.13 10.80 6.65
CA GLN A 55 1.52 11.39 7.85
C GLN A 55 0.99 10.32 8.81
N ALA A 56 0.30 9.30 8.29
CA ALA A 56 -0.21 8.20 9.11
C ALA A 56 0.91 7.36 9.73
N VAL A 57 1.99 7.11 8.97
CA VAL A 57 3.19 6.40 9.45
C VAL A 57 3.86 7.15 10.60
N ALA A 58 4.02 8.47 10.47
CA ALA A 58 4.58 9.31 11.51
C ALA A 58 3.69 9.35 12.77
N ASP A 59 2.38 9.51 12.61
CA ASP A 59 1.42 9.49 13.72
C ASP A 59 1.43 8.14 14.45
N ASN A 60 1.47 7.02 13.71
CA ASN A 60 1.60 5.69 14.30
C ASN A 60 2.89 5.55 15.12
N ALA A 61 4.03 6.02 14.59
CA ALA A 61 5.31 5.96 15.29
C ALA A 61 5.29 6.75 16.61
N ILE A 62 4.66 7.93 16.63
CA ILE A 62 4.48 8.74 17.85
C ILE A 62 3.66 8.00 18.91
N HIS A 63 2.66 7.22 18.49
CA HIS A 63 1.74 6.51 19.39
C HIS A 63 2.14 5.06 19.67
N GLY A 64 3.31 4.60 19.20
CA GLY A 64 3.78 3.22 19.41
C GLY A 64 2.96 2.16 18.66
N VAL A 65 2.29 2.55 17.58
CA VAL A 65 1.50 1.67 16.72
C VAL A 65 2.38 1.15 15.59
N LYS A 66 2.35 -0.16 15.31
CA LYS A 66 3.11 -0.78 14.22
C LYS A 66 2.43 -0.50 12.88
N ASN A 67 3.20 0.01 11.91
CA ASN A 67 2.65 0.34 10.59
C ASN A 67 2.33 -0.91 9.76
N GLU A 68 3.08 -1.99 10.00
CA GLU A 68 2.97 -3.28 9.32
C GLU A 68 1.64 -3.99 9.60
N ASP A 69 0.90 -3.55 10.63
CA ASP A 69 -0.44 -4.04 10.93
C ASP A 69 -1.49 -3.48 9.96
N PHE A 70 -1.15 -2.44 9.18
CA PHE A 70 -2.04 -1.74 8.25
C PHE A 70 -1.62 -1.95 6.79
N THR A 71 -2.61 -1.89 5.91
CA THR A 71 -2.41 -1.74 4.47
C THR A 71 -2.10 -0.29 4.09
N TYR A 72 -1.53 -0.07 2.91
CA TYR A 72 -1.32 1.30 2.42
C TYR A 72 -2.63 2.07 2.28
N ARG A 73 -3.73 1.43 1.87
CA ARG A 73 -5.06 2.07 1.80
C ARG A 73 -5.52 2.55 3.18
N GLU A 74 -5.40 1.72 4.20
CA GLU A 74 -5.79 2.09 5.57
C GLU A 74 -4.92 3.23 6.11
N LEU A 75 -3.63 3.27 5.76
CA LEU A 75 -2.74 4.38 6.12
C LEU A 75 -3.11 5.67 5.38
N ILE A 76 -3.45 5.61 4.10
CA ILE A 76 -3.92 6.77 3.33
C ILE A 76 -5.24 7.29 3.91
N ASP A 77 -6.19 6.42 4.23
CA ASP A 77 -7.46 6.78 4.87
C ASP A 77 -7.25 7.40 6.26
N LYS A 78 -6.29 6.87 7.03
CA LYS A 78 -5.88 7.46 8.30
C LYS A 78 -5.26 8.85 8.08
N GLY A 79 -4.43 9.02 7.04
CA GLY A 79 -3.88 10.30 6.63
C GLY A 79 -4.98 11.33 6.36
N TYR A 80 -6.04 10.95 5.63
CA TYR A 80 -7.19 11.83 5.41
C TYR A 80 -7.86 12.28 6.71
N LYS A 81 -8.00 11.36 7.68
CA LYS A 81 -8.56 11.70 9.00
C LYS A 81 -7.65 12.66 9.78
N LEU A 82 -6.34 12.49 9.68
CA LEU A 82 -5.37 13.41 10.31
C LEU A 82 -5.41 14.79 9.66
N LEU A 83 -5.44 14.85 8.33
CA LEU A 83 -5.60 16.09 7.58
C LEU A 83 -6.92 16.79 7.94
N GLY A 84 -8.00 16.02 8.11
CA GLY A 84 -9.30 16.54 8.53
C GLY A 84 -9.30 17.16 9.92
N LYS A 85 -8.52 16.60 10.86
CA LYS A 85 -8.34 17.21 12.20
C LYS A 85 -7.59 18.53 12.17
N ALA A 86 -6.67 18.71 11.21
CA ALA A 86 -5.90 19.95 11.04
C ALA A 86 -6.68 21.01 10.25
N HIS A 87 -7.65 20.58 9.45
CA HIS A 87 -8.44 21.43 8.56
C HIS A 87 -9.95 21.26 8.83
N SER A 88 -10.80 21.53 7.84
CA SER A 88 -12.25 21.30 7.93
C SER A 88 -12.65 20.08 7.10
N GLU A 89 -13.75 19.43 7.46
CA GLU A 89 -14.32 18.33 6.66
C GLU A 89 -14.61 18.77 5.22
N ALA A 90 -15.06 20.02 5.02
CA ALA A 90 -15.28 20.58 3.69
C ALA A 90 -14.01 20.63 2.82
N TYR A 91 -12.85 20.85 3.44
CA TYR A 91 -11.56 20.79 2.75
C TYR A 91 -11.22 19.36 2.32
N ILE A 92 -11.44 18.38 3.20
CA ILE A 92 -11.21 16.96 2.88
C ILE A 92 -12.13 16.48 1.76
N ASP A 93 -13.40 16.83 1.80
CA ASP A 93 -14.35 16.48 0.75
C ASP A 93 -13.98 17.13 -0.59
N SER A 94 -13.46 18.36 -0.55
CA SER A 94 -12.94 19.03 -1.76
C SER A 94 -11.74 18.29 -2.37
N LEU A 95 -10.85 17.75 -1.53
CA LEU A 95 -9.70 16.97 -1.98
C LEU A 95 -10.12 15.63 -2.58
N ARG A 96 -11.04 14.90 -1.94
CA ARG A 96 -11.56 13.64 -2.49
C ARG A 96 -12.22 13.88 -3.85
N LYS A 97 -13.07 14.90 -3.94
CA LYS A 97 -13.74 15.29 -5.18
C LYS A 97 -12.74 15.69 -6.29
N ALA A 98 -11.72 16.48 -5.95
CA ALA A 98 -10.69 16.90 -6.91
C ALA A 98 -9.88 15.71 -7.46
N ASN A 99 -9.79 14.63 -6.70
CA ASN A 99 -9.01 13.44 -7.02
C ASN A 99 -9.83 12.26 -7.54
N ASN A 100 -11.15 12.43 -7.72
CA ASN A 100 -12.09 11.37 -8.09
C ASN A 100 -12.06 10.15 -7.14
N LEU A 101 -11.91 10.42 -5.84
CA LEU A 101 -11.95 9.42 -4.76
C LEU A 101 -13.33 9.39 -4.10
#